data_AF-A0A936MEF8-F1
#
_entry.id   AF-A0A936MEF8-F1
#
_cell.length_a   1.000
_cell.length_b   1.000
_cell.length_c   1.000
_cell.angle_alpha   90.00
_cell.angle_beta   90.00
_cell.angle_gamma   90.00
#
_symmetry.space_group_name_H-M   'P 1'
#
loop_
_entity.id
_entity.type
_entity.pdbx_description
1 polymer ?
#
loop_
_entity_poly.entity_id
_entity_poly.type
_entity_poly.pdbx_seq_one_letter_code
_entity_poly.pdbx_strand_id
1 'polypeptide(L)'
;MAAVSLQGVNLTITGLTAGTASIFVRDSAGTIVTLRVTVVGAAIVPLFTTAPPSVTIAISSTQTYGVGGGTGPYTATSSNVSVADVSLVGNSLTVTGITAGAANVVIRDSQARR
;
A
#
# COMPACT_ATOMS: atom_id res chain seq x y z
N MET A 1 11.35 -11.75 9.73
CA MET A 1 12.65 -12.46 9.84
C MET A 1 13.78 -11.43 9.90
N ALA A 2 14.88 -11.72 10.60
CA ALA A 2 16.01 -10.81 10.76
C ALA A 2 17.32 -11.52 10.36
N ALA A 3 18.24 -10.78 9.75
CA ALA A 3 19.62 -11.22 9.53
C ALA A 3 20.51 -10.70 10.66
N VAL A 4 21.48 -11.50 11.07
CA VAL A 4 22.40 -11.18 12.16
C VAL A 4 23.83 -11.37 11.68
N SER A 5 24.69 -10.37 11.90
CA SER A 5 26.12 -10.47 11.63
C SER A 5 26.92 -9.97 12.83
N LEU A 6 28.07 -10.60 13.07
CA LEU A 6 29.03 -10.20 14.09
C LEU A 6 30.34 -9.82 13.40
N GLN A 7 30.87 -8.62 13.69
CA GLN A 7 32.23 -8.21 13.31
C GLN A 7 32.97 -7.69 14.55
N GLY A 8 33.99 -8.42 14.98
CA GLY A 8 34.69 -8.14 16.24
C GLY A 8 33.74 -8.22 17.43
N VAL A 9 33.49 -7.08 18.07
CA VAL A 9 32.56 -6.91 19.21
C VAL A 9 31.22 -6.28 18.82
N ASN A 10 31.01 -5.96 17.53
CA ASN A 10 29.80 -5.29 17.07
C ASN A 10 28.79 -6.30 16.52
N LEU A 11 27.60 -6.34 17.11
CA LEU A 11 26.44 -7.09 16.63
C LEU A 11 25.55 -6.19 15.77
N THR A 12 25.34 -6.56 14.51
CA THR A 12 24.43 -5.86 13.60
C THR A 12 23.21 -6.73 13.30
N ILE A 13 22.02 -6.15 13.41
CA ILE A 13 20.74 -6.83 13.21
C ILE A 13 19.95 -6.07 12.13
N THR A 14 19.61 -6.73 11.04
CA THR A 14 18.83 -6.14 9.95
C THR A 14 17.47 -6.82 9.85
N GLY A 15 16.40 -6.03 10.02
CA GLY A 15 15.03 -6.52 9.82
C GLY A 15 14.72 -6.69 8.33
N LEU A 16 14.28 -7.87 7.92
CA LEU A 16 13.87 -8.16 6.53
C LEU A 16 12.36 -8.14 6.35
N THR A 17 11.62 -8.60 7.37
CA THR A 17 10.16 -8.71 7.33
C THR A 17 9.63 -8.53 8.74
N ALA A 18 8.45 -7.90 8.84
CA ALA A 18 7.71 -7.78 10.08
C ALA A 18 7.64 -9.11 10.83
N GLY A 19 7.82 -9.06 12.14
CA GLY A 19 7.81 -10.24 13.00
C GLY A 19 8.77 -10.09 14.17
N THR A 20 8.74 -11.07 15.05
CA THR A 20 9.61 -11.17 16.21
C THR A 20 10.75 -12.15 15.93
N ALA A 21 11.93 -11.84 16.45
CA ALA A 21 13.08 -12.73 16.43
C ALA A 21 13.72 -12.76 17.83
N SER A 22 14.12 -13.95 18.26
CA SER A 22 14.94 -14.12 19.46
C SER A 22 16.36 -14.42 19.02
N ILE A 23 17.31 -13.60 19.45
CA ILE A 23 18.73 -13.74 19.17
C ILE A 23 19.42 -14.21 20.43
N PHE A 24 20.19 -15.29 20.33
CA PHE A 24 20.98 -15.83 21.43
C PHE A 24 22.45 -15.48 21.20
N VAL A 25 23.03 -14.71 22.12
CA VAL A 25 24.46 -14.42 22.15
C VAL A 25 25.08 -15.29 23.23
N ARG A 26 25.98 -16.20 22.85
CA ARG A 26 26.68 -17.09 23.79
C ARG A 26 28.15 -16.70 23.87
N ASP A 27 28.66 -16.54 25.08
CA ASP A 27 30.09 -16.35 25.32
C ASP A 27 30.87 -17.68 25.34
N SER A 28 32.20 -17.63 25.42
CA SER A 28 33.03 -18.83 25.52
C SER A 28 32.88 -19.61 26.83
N ALA A 29 32.35 -18.96 27.88
CA ALA A 29 32.04 -19.60 29.17
C ALA A 29 30.68 -20.31 29.17
N GLY A 30 29.89 -20.17 28.10
CA GLY A 30 28.59 -20.80 27.91
C GLY A 30 27.39 -19.97 28.39
N THR A 31 27.62 -18.76 28.90
CA THR A 31 26.54 -17.83 29.28
C THR A 31 25.79 -17.40 28.03
N ILE A 32 24.46 -17.43 28.06
CA ILE A 32 23.62 -16.95 26.96
C ILE A 32 22.88 -15.69 27.38
N VAL A 33 23.02 -14.63 26.58
CA VAL A 33 22.17 -13.45 26.63
C VAL A 33 21.13 -13.57 25.52
N THR A 34 19.85 -13.43 25.89
CA THR A 34 18.74 -13.46 24.93
C THR A 34 18.30 -12.04 24.59
N LEU A 35 18.33 -11.66 23.32
CA LEU A 35 17.80 -10.40 22.82
C LEU A 35 16.52 -10.68 22.05
N ARG A 36 15.42 -10.05 22.48
CA ARG A 36 14.16 -10.09 21.76
C ARG A 36 14.06 -8.86 20.86
N VAL A 37 14.01 -9.09 19.54
CA VAL A 37 13.91 -8.05 18.53
C VAL A 37 12.53 -8.12 17.90
N THR A 38 11.85 -6.98 17.85
CA THR A 38 10.56 -6.84 17.15
C THR A 38 10.77 -5.94 15.95
N VAL A 39 10.59 -6.50 14.75
CA VAL A 39 10.52 -5.74 13.51
C VAL A 39 9.05 -5.46 13.26
N VAL A 40 8.65 -4.19 13.36
CA VAL A 40 7.31 -3.78 12.99
C VAL A 40 7.23 -3.62 11.47
N GLY A 41 6.14 -4.08 10.86
CA GLY A 41 5.87 -3.78 9.46
C GLY A 41 5.61 -2.29 9.27
N ALA A 42 5.80 -1.79 8.04
CA ALA A 42 5.32 -0.47 7.70
C ALA A 42 3.81 -0.38 7.99
N ALA A 43 3.35 0.77 8.50
CA ALA A 43 1.94 1.01 8.72
C ALA A 43 1.18 0.81 7.40
N ILE A 44 0.21 -0.11 7.39
CA ILE A 44 -0.62 -0.35 6.23
C ILE A 44 -1.74 0.69 6.27
N VAL A 45 -1.65 1.71 5.42
CA VAL A 45 -2.76 2.63 5.19
C VAL A 45 -3.73 1.92 4.23
N PRO A 46 -5.01 1.70 4.58
CA PRO A 46 -5.97 1.09 3.65
C PRO A 46 -6.11 1.92 2.37
N LEU A 47 -6.44 1.29 1.24
CA LEU A 47 -6.72 2.01 0.00
C LEU A 47 -7.87 3.02 0.23
N PHE A 48 -7.65 4.26 -0.18
CA PHE A 48 -8.65 5.33 -0.10
C PHE A 48 -8.60 6.23 -1.34
N THR A 49 -9.68 6.99 -1.53
CA THR A 49 -9.76 8.06 -2.53
C THR A 49 -10.36 9.32 -1.89
N THR A 50 -10.04 10.49 -2.45
CA THR A 50 -10.69 11.75 -2.08
C THR A 50 -12.05 11.93 -2.76
N ALA A 51 -12.46 11.02 -3.64
CA ALA A 51 -13.77 11.05 -4.27
C ALA A 51 -14.87 10.78 -3.24
N PRO A 52 -15.98 11.54 -3.24
CA PRO A 52 -17.16 11.20 -2.45
C PRO A 52 -17.83 9.91 -2.98
N PRO A 53 -18.72 9.27 -2.20
CA PRO A 53 -19.42 8.04 -2.61
C PRO A 53 -20.29 8.22 -3.86
N SER A 54 -20.79 9.43 -4.10
CA SER A 54 -21.53 9.81 -5.29
C SER A 54 -20.95 11.09 -5.87
N VAL A 55 -20.70 11.08 -7.17
CA VAL A 55 -20.17 12.21 -7.92
C VAL A 55 -21.13 12.51 -9.08
N THR A 56 -21.49 13.77 -9.23
CA THR A 56 -22.23 14.26 -10.41
C THR A 56 -21.28 15.07 -11.27
N ILE A 57 -21.09 14.63 -12.51
CA ILE A 57 -20.22 15.30 -13.48
C ILE A 57 -21.08 15.71 -14.67
N ALA A 58 -20.99 16.97 -15.08
CA ALA A 58 -21.66 17.42 -16.30
C ALA A 58 -21.05 16.75 -17.54
N ILE A 59 -21.85 16.62 -18.60
CA ILE A 59 -21.36 16.10 -19.88
C ILE A 59 -20.17 16.92 -20.37
N SER A 60 -19.13 16.24 -20.86
CA SER A 60 -17.86 16.80 -21.31
C SER A 60 -17.08 17.56 -20.24
N SER A 61 -17.43 17.38 -18.96
CA SER A 61 -16.68 17.90 -17.82
C SER A 61 -15.83 16.81 -17.19
N THR A 62 -14.77 17.23 -16.50
CA THR A 62 -13.80 16.35 -15.87
C THR A 62 -13.64 16.73 -14.40
N GLN A 63 -13.53 15.72 -13.55
CA GLN A 63 -13.21 15.85 -12.13
C GLN A 63 -12.01 14.99 -11.79
N THR A 64 -11.18 15.46 -10.86
CA THR A 64 -9.95 14.79 -10.43
C THR A 64 -9.97 14.48 -8.95
N TYR A 65 -9.52 13.29 -8.59
CA TYR A 65 -9.48 12.79 -7.22
C TYR A 65 -8.12 12.15 -6.91
N GLY A 66 -7.66 12.28 -5.67
CA GLY A 66 -6.49 11.58 -5.18
C GLY A 66 -6.81 10.12 -4.85
N VAL A 67 -5.84 9.25 -5.07
CA VAL A 67 -5.82 7.84 -4.62
C VAL A 67 -4.59 7.63 -3.75
N GLY A 68 -4.76 7.00 -2.59
CA GLY A 68 -3.68 6.77 -1.63
C GLY A 68 -3.92 5.54 -0.77
N GLY A 69 -2.94 5.20 0.07
CA GLY A 69 -2.93 3.96 0.82
C GLY A 69 -2.82 2.73 -0.08
N GLY A 70 -3.07 1.54 0.45
CA GLY A 70 -2.87 0.28 -0.27
C GLY A 70 -1.43 0.11 -0.73
N THR A 71 -1.25 -0.56 -1.87
CA THR A 71 0.06 -0.74 -2.50
C THR A 71 -0.05 -0.40 -3.98
N GLY A 72 0.74 0.58 -4.45
CA GLY A 72 0.82 0.89 -5.88
C GLY A 72 1.48 -0.24 -6.70
N PRO A 73 1.40 -0.20 -8.04
CA PRO A 73 0.61 0.72 -8.84
C PRO A 73 -0.90 0.47 -8.71
N TYR A 74 -1.70 1.53 -8.84
CA TYR A 74 -3.17 1.46 -8.76
C TYR A 74 -3.79 1.30 -10.16
N THR A 75 -5.01 0.77 -10.21
CA THR A 75 -5.83 0.71 -11.42
C THR A 75 -7.22 1.25 -11.15
N ALA A 76 -7.81 1.92 -12.14
CA ALA A 76 -9.21 2.37 -12.10
C ALA A 76 -9.96 1.85 -13.33
N THR A 77 -11.21 1.45 -13.13
CA THR A 77 -12.07 0.92 -14.20
C THR A 77 -13.47 1.48 -14.06
N SER A 78 -14.08 1.85 -15.17
CA SER A 78 -15.48 2.27 -15.24
C SER A 78 -16.35 1.11 -15.71
N SER A 79 -17.53 0.94 -15.10
CA SER A 79 -18.51 -0.05 -15.54
C SER A 79 -19.16 0.30 -16.89
N ASN A 80 -19.11 1.58 -17.31
CA ASN A 80 -19.64 2.05 -18.58
C ASN A 80 -18.85 3.27 -19.09
N VAL A 81 -17.85 3.01 -19.92
CA VAL A 81 -16.97 4.05 -20.49
C VAL A 81 -17.69 5.01 -21.42
N SER A 82 -18.82 4.63 -22.02
CA SER A 82 -19.62 5.54 -22.86
C SER A 82 -20.38 6.60 -22.04
N VAL A 83 -20.54 6.37 -20.74
CA VAL A 83 -21.17 7.32 -19.79
C VAL A 83 -20.10 8.10 -19.05
N ALA A 84 -19.11 7.41 -18.48
CA ALA A 84 -17.99 8.04 -17.79
C ALA A 84 -16.68 7.30 -18.10
N ASP A 85 -15.72 8.01 -18.67
CA ASP A 85 -14.36 7.52 -18.87
C ASP A 85 -13.50 7.80 -17.65
N VAL A 86 -12.54 6.91 -17.38
CA VAL A 86 -11.63 7.03 -16.24
C VAL A 86 -10.19 6.78 -16.65
N SER A 87 -9.31 7.62 -16.13
CA SER A 87 -7.86 7.48 -16.29
C SER A 87 -7.19 7.67 -14.93
N LEU A 88 -6.20 6.83 -14.63
CA LEU A 88 -5.45 6.89 -13.38
C LEU A 88 -3.96 6.94 -13.70
N VAL A 89 -3.34 8.08 -13.41
CA VAL A 89 -1.91 8.29 -13.63
C VAL A 89 -1.24 8.58 -12.29
N GLY A 90 -0.33 7.68 -11.88
CA GLY A 90 0.25 7.71 -10.53
C GLY A 90 -0.83 7.58 -9.46
N ASN A 91 -1.09 8.67 -8.75
CA ASN A 91 -2.08 8.78 -7.68
C ASN A 91 -3.29 9.67 -8.05
N SER A 92 -3.37 10.15 -9.29
CA SER A 92 -4.41 11.07 -9.74
C SER A 92 -5.44 10.35 -10.60
N LEU A 93 -6.64 10.14 -10.04
CA LEU A 93 -7.81 9.63 -10.75
C LEU A 93 -8.50 10.79 -11.47
N THR A 94 -8.69 10.65 -12.77
CA THR A 94 -9.44 11.57 -13.61
C THR A 94 -10.70 10.87 -14.10
N VAL A 95 -11.86 11.49 -13.89
CA VAL A 95 -13.16 10.99 -14.34
C VAL A 95 -13.79 12.02 -15.28
N THR A 96 -14.15 11.61 -16.49
CA THR A 96 -14.76 12.48 -17.50
C THR A 96 -16.15 12.00 -17.84
N GLY A 97 -17.15 12.87 -17.68
CA GLY A 97 -18.51 12.58 -18.11
C GLY A 97 -18.63 12.68 -19.63
N ILE A 98 -19.14 11.65 -20.30
CA ILE A 98 -19.30 11.62 -21.75
C ILE A 98 -20.77 11.79 -22.14
N THR A 99 -21.66 11.00 -21.55
CA THR A 99 -23.10 11.04 -21.85
C THR A 99 -23.92 10.98 -20.57
N ALA A 100 -25.19 11.40 -20.63
CA ALA A 100 -26.09 11.30 -19.49
C ALA A 100 -26.31 9.82 -19.11
N GLY A 101 -26.16 9.50 -17.82
CA GLY A 101 -26.33 8.15 -17.31
C GLY A 101 -25.64 7.97 -15.96
N ALA A 102 -25.51 6.71 -15.54
CA ALA A 102 -24.75 6.31 -14.36
C ALA A 102 -23.66 5.29 -14.73
N ALA A 103 -22.51 5.41 -14.08
CA ALA A 103 -21.41 4.46 -14.18
C ALA A 103 -20.75 4.32 -12.81
N ASN A 104 -20.29 3.11 -12.49
CA ASN A 104 -19.56 2.83 -11.26
C ASN A 104 -18.07 2.81 -11.58
N VAL A 105 -17.28 3.52 -10.78
CA VAL A 105 -15.82 3.52 -10.88
C VAL A 105 -15.24 2.67 -9.76
N VAL A 106 -14.42 1.70 -10.12
CA VAL A 106 -13.74 0.80 -9.19
C VAL A 106 -12.24 1.06 -9.24
N ILE A 107 -11.67 1.38 -8.08
CA ILE A 107 -10.23 1.56 -7.89
C ILE A 107 -9.68 0.33 -7.17
N ARG A 108 -8.55 -0.20 -7.64
CA ARG A 108 -7.86 -1.36 -7.06
C ARG A 108 -6.38 -1.05 -6.84
N ASP A 109 -5.85 -1.52 -5.73
CA ASP A 109 -4.41 -1.55 -5.48
C ASP A 109 -3.78 -2.85 -6.01
N SER A 110 -2.45 -2.94 -6.03
CA SER A 110 -1.71 -4.09 -6.57
C SER A 110 -1.73 -5.30 -5.62
N GLN A 111 -2.04 -5.10 -4.35
CA GLN A 111 -2.22 -6.14 -3.35
C GLN A 111 -3.71 -6.51 -3.29
N ALA A 112 -4.21 -7.07 -4.40
CA ALA A 112 -5.51 -7.72 -4.43
C ALA A 112 -5.47 -8.92 -3.46
N ARG A 113 -5.72 -8.68 -2.17
CA ARG A 113 -5.88 -9.76 -1.19
C ARG A 113 -7.20 -10.45 -1.50
N ARG A 114 -7.09 -11.62 -2.11
CA ARG A 114 -8.15 -12.63 -2.16
C ARG A 114 -8.46 -13.12 -0.75
#